data_AF-A0AAQ0BVH7-F1
#
_entry.id   AF-A0AAQ0BVH7-F1
#
_cell.length_a   1.000
_cell.length_b   1.000
_cell.length_c   1.000
_cell.angle_alpha   90.00
_cell.angle_beta   90.00
_cell.angle_gamma   90.00
#
_symmetry.space_group_name_H-M   'P 1'
#
loop_
_entity.id
_entity.type
_entity.pdbx_description
1 polymer ?
#
loop_
_entity_poly.entity_id
_entity_poly.type
_entity_poly.pdbx_seq_one_letter_code
_entity_poly.pdbx_strand_id
1 'polypeptide(L)'
;MKNSLTVLGDVLTNVSEFAWDHALFMPHGVDWVPSTTCAILDPDDFENEANPERPQFAVEHSLHYALGVQVVQGIVENARLQRPDATVSDLVDAFIFYYDNDAYVDWS
;
A
#
# COMPACT_ATOMS: atom_id res chain seq x y z
N MET A 1 16.44 -0.72 -1.48
CA MET A 1 16.33 -0.49 -2.97
C MET A 1 16.31 1.04 -3.17
N LYS A 2 16.37 1.66 -4.36
CA LYS A 2 16.10 3.13 -4.39
C LYS A 2 14.59 3.35 -4.30
N ASN A 3 14.11 3.98 -3.23
CA ASN A 3 12.72 4.37 -3.07
C ASN A 3 12.22 5.13 -4.32
N SER A 4 11.06 4.74 -4.82
CA SER A 4 10.47 5.32 -6.04
C SER A 4 8.97 5.45 -5.91
N LEU A 5 8.44 6.47 -6.58
CA LEU A 5 7.01 6.63 -6.77
C LEU A 5 6.51 5.68 -7.86
N THR A 6 5.31 5.17 -7.66
CA THR A 6 4.56 4.34 -8.61
C THR A 6 3.08 4.72 -8.53
N VAL A 7 2.19 3.94 -9.15
CA VAL A 7 0.74 4.12 -9.04
C VAL A 7 0.08 2.90 -8.39
N LEU A 8 -1.01 3.17 -7.67
CA LEU A 8 -1.72 2.16 -6.87
C LEU A 8 -2.15 0.95 -7.71
N GLY A 9 -2.64 1.18 -8.92
CA GLY A 9 -3.08 0.11 -9.81
C GLY A 9 -1.97 -0.86 -10.19
N ASP A 10 -0.76 -0.34 -10.42
CA ASP A 10 0.42 -1.16 -10.72
C ASP A 10 0.86 -1.95 -9.49
N VAL A 11 0.80 -1.32 -8.30
CA VAL A 11 1.08 -2.00 -7.03
C VAL A 11 0.12 -3.16 -6.80
N LEU A 12 -1.19 -2.93 -6.88
CA LEU A 12 -2.19 -3.96 -6.60
C LEU A 12 -2.16 -5.10 -7.65
N THR A 13 -1.84 -4.77 -8.90
CA THR A 13 -1.73 -5.78 -9.97
C THR A 13 -0.54 -6.71 -9.73
N ASN A 14 0.60 -6.16 -9.30
CA ASN A 14 1.86 -6.86 -9.15
C ASN A 14 2.26 -7.10 -7.69
N VAL A 15 1.30 -7.07 -6.76
CA VAL A 15 1.59 -7.02 -5.32
C VAL A 15 2.41 -8.22 -4.81
N SER A 16 2.31 -9.36 -5.48
CA SER A 16 3.07 -10.58 -5.19
C SER A 16 4.58 -10.47 -5.49
N GLU A 17 5.00 -9.45 -6.24
CA GLU A 17 6.41 -9.22 -6.58
C GLU A 17 7.16 -8.40 -5.52
N PHE A 18 6.44 -7.69 -4.66
CA PHE A 18 7.03 -6.94 -3.56
C PHE A 18 7.31 -7.83 -2.35
N ALA A 19 8.34 -7.47 -1.58
CA ALA A 19 8.66 -8.17 -0.35
C ALA A 19 7.57 -7.92 0.71
N TRP A 20 7.21 -8.97 1.45
CA TRP A 20 6.08 -8.98 2.38
C TRP A 20 6.28 -8.04 3.58
N ASP A 21 7.53 -7.77 3.93
CA ASP A 21 8.01 -6.89 5.00
C ASP A 21 8.08 -5.41 4.60
N HIS A 22 7.82 -5.08 3.33
CA HIS A 22 7.67 -3.69 2.91
C HIS A 22 6.31 -3.10 3.33
N ALA A 23 6.18 -1.78 3.22
CA ALA A 23 4.93 -1.06 3.48
C ALA A 23 4.50 -0.20 2.29
N LEU A 24 3.17 -0.13 2.08
CA LEU A 24 2.54 0.75 1.11
C LEU A 24 2.25 2.11 1.75
N PHE A 25 2.71 3.17 1.09
CA PHE A 25 2.50 4.55 1.46
C PHE A 25 1.61 5.26 0.43
N MET A 26 0.59 5.96 0.90
CA MET A 26 -0.46 6.60 0.10
C MET A 26 -0.55 8.10 0.37
N PRO A 27 -1.12 8.92 -0.52
CA PRO A 27 -1.31 10.35 -0.27
C PRO A 27 -2.57 10.62 0.57
N HIS A 28 -2.55 11.74 1.30
CA HIS A 28 -3.72 12.25 2.03
C HIS A 28 -4.60 13.16 1.18
N GLY A 29 -5.88 13.27 1.57
CA GLY A 29 -6.79 14.32 1.09
C GLY A 29 -7.27 14.16 -0.35
N VAL A 30 -7.10 12.98 -0.92
CA VAL A 30 -7.54 12.64 -2.28
C VAL A 30 -8.23 11.28 -2.26
N ASP A 31 -9.21 11.10 -3.15
CA ASP A 31 -9.79 9.79 -3.40
C ASP A 31 -8.77 8.90 -4.10
N TRP A 32 -8.60 7.67 -3.60
CA TRP A 32 -7.67 6.73 -4.20
C TRP A 32 -8.31 6.04 -5.41
N VAL A 33 -7.71 6.27 -6.57
CA VAL A 33 -8.02 5.66 -7.86
C VAL A 33 -6.82 4.87 -8.39
N PRO A 34 -6.95 4.02 -9.43
CA PRO A 34 -5.83 3.22 -9.97
C PRO A 34 -4.58 4.03 -10.35
N SER A 35 -4.74 5.28 -10.80
CA SER A 35 -3.63 6.16 -11.17
C SER A 35 -3.04 6.96 -10.00
N THR A 36 -3.50 6.74 -8.77
CA THR A 36 -3.02 7.49 -7.59
C THR A 36 -1.57 7.19 -7.34
N THR A 37 -0.76 8.23 -7.23
CA THR A 37 0.66 8.09 -6.92
C THR A 37 0.86 7.58 -5.50
N CYS A 38 1.71 6.57 -5.34
CA CYS A 38 2.02 5.92 -4.07
C CYS A 38 3.47 5.44 -4.06
N ALA A 39 3.91 4.80 -2.97
CA ALA A 39 5.23 4.19 -2.87
C ALA A 39 5.21 2.88 -2.06
N ILE A 40 6.08 1.94 -2.42
CA ILE A 40 6.43 0.79 -1.58
C ILE A 40 7.78 1.08 -0.96
N LEU A 41 7.85 1.14 0.36
CA LEU A 41 9.08 1.45 1.10
C LEU A 41 9.47 0.27 1.99
N ASP A 42 10.77 0.02 2.09
CA ASP A 42 11.38 -0.96 2.97
C ASP A 42 11.64 -0.32 4.35
N PRO A 43 10.98 -0.77 5.44
CA PRO A 43 11.21 -0.24 6.79
C PRO A 43 12.67 -0.25 7.24
N ASP A 44 13.46 -1.23 6.80
CA ASP A 44 14.88 -1.35 7.17
C ASP A 44 15.72 -0.21 6.55
N ASP A 45 15.29 0.35 5.41
CA ASP A 45 15.99 1.46 4.74
C ASP A 45 15.94 2.76 5.58
N PHE A 46 15.01 2.89 6.55
CA PHE A 46 14.80 4.10 7.35
C PHE A 46 14.69 3.89 8.87
N GLU A 47 15.02 2.70 9.38
CA GLU A 47 15.03 2.40 10.82
C GLU A 47 15.93 3.36 11.63
N ASN A 48 16.99 3.88 11.01
CA ASN A 48 17.94 4.82 11.63
C ASN A 48 17.59 6.30 11.42
N GLU A 49 16.48 6.61 10.74
CA GLU A 49 16.03 8.00 10.60
C GLU A 49 15.53 8.57 11.93
N ALA A 50 15.51 9.90 12.05
CA ALA A 50 15.05 10.57 13.26
C ALA A 50 13.56 10.26 13.59
N ASN A 51 12.78 9.89 12.58
CA ASN A 51 11.40 9.44 12.74
C ASN A 51 11.09 8.30 11.74
N PRO A 52 11.33 7.03 12.12
CA PRO A 52 11.11 5.88 11.24
C PRO A 52 9.64 5.66 10.86
N GLU A 53 8.68 6.14 11.66
CA GLU A 53 7.25 6.08 11.32
C GLU A 53 6.87 7.05 10.20
N ARG A 54 7.72 8.06 9.95
CA ARG A 54 7.52 9.09 8.93
C ARG A 54 8.83 9.30 8.17
N PRO A 55 9.25 8.31 7.36
CA PRO A 55 10.51 8.39 6.65
C PRO A 55 10.55 9.62 5.76
N GLN A 56 11.74 10.19 5.59
CA GLN A 56 11.95 11.44 4.86
C GLN A 56 11.36 11.38 3.46
N PHE A 57 11.50 10.25 2.77
CA PHE A 57 10.90 10.02 1.45
C PHE A 57 9.38 10.21 1.45
N ALA A 58 8.67 9.65 2.45
CA ALA A 58 7.23 9.80 2.55
C ALA A 58 6.84 11.26 2.83
N VAL A 59 7.58 11.94 3.72
CA VAL A 59 7.34 13.36 4.04
C VAL A 59 7.52 14.24 2.80
N GLU A 60 8.61 14.06 2.04
CA GLU A 60 8.91 14.81 0.83
C GLU A 60 7.85 14.64 -0.26
N HIS A 61 7.20 13.49 -0.29
CA HIS A 61 6.16 13.16 -1.27
C HIS A 61 4.72 13.27 -0.73
N SER A 62 4.54 13.83 0.48
CA SER A 62 3.22 13.97 1.13
C SER A 62 2.45 12.65 1.25
N LEU A 63 3.17 11.57 1.53
CA LEU A 63 2.64 10.23 1.71
C LEU A 63 2.58 9.85 3.20
N HIS A 64 1.70 8.93 3.54
CA HIS A 64 1.58 8.30 4.87
C HIS A 64 1.51 6.79 4.75
N TYR A 65 1.89 6.10 5.82
CA TYR A 65 1.72 4.67 5.93
C TYR A 65 0.24 4.31 5.74
N ALA A 66 -0.05 3.44 4.79
CA ALA A 66 -1.39 2.89 4.60
C ALA A 66 -1.48 1.50 5.23
N LEU A 67 -0.76 0.52 4.68
CA LEU A 67 -0.77 -0.87 5.12
C LEU A 67 0.56 -1.56 4.82
N GLY A 68 0.90 -2.58 5.59
CA GLY A 68 2.00 -3.51 5.26
C GLY A 68 1.69 -4.29 3.98
N VAL A 69 2.69 -4.55 3.14
CA VAL A 69 2.53 -5.25 1.85
C VAL A 69 1.91 -6.63 2.06
N GLN A 70 2.26 -7.35 3.12
CA GLN A 70 1.62 -8.63 3.45
C GLN A 70 0.08 -8.53 3.55
N VAL A 71 -0.45 -7.44 4.13
CA VAL A 71 -1.90 -7.22 4.22
C VAL A 71 -2.47 -6.92 2.84
N VAL A 72 -1.80 -6.08 2.06
CA VAL A 72 -2.22 -5.75 0.69
C VAL A 72 -2.25 -7.00 -0.20
N GLN A 73 -1.26 -7.90 -0.06
CA GLN A 73 -1.23 -9.19 -0.73
C GLN A 73 -2.47 -10.03 -0.39
N GLY A 74 -2.83 -10.13 0.91
CA GLY A 74 -4.03 -10.84 1.35
C GLY A 74 -5.33 -10.26 0.80
N ILE A 75 -5.44 -8.93 0.71
CA ILE A 75 -6.60 -8.26 0.11
C ILE A 75 -6.75 -8.64 -1.37
N VAL A 76 -5.67 -8.53 -2.14
CA VAL A 76 -5.67 -8.84 -3.57
C VAL A 76 -5.94 -10.33 -3.82
N GLU A 77 -5.34 -11.21 -3.01
CA GLU A 77 -5.60 -12.65 -3.08
C GLU A 77 -7.07 -12.96 -2.83
N ASN A 78 -7.64 -12.42 -1.75
CA ASN A 78 -9.05 -12.60 -1.43
C ASN A 78 -9.98 -12.04 -2.53
N ALA A 79 -9.69 -10.85 -3.07
CA ALA A 79 -10.46 -10.27 -4.16
C ALA A 79 -10.47 -11.18 -5.40
N ARG A 80 -9.30 -11.73 -5.78
CA ARG A 80 -9.15 -12.65 -6.91
C ARG A 80 -9.80 -14.03 -6.65
N LEU A 81 -9.83 -14.50 -5.41
CA LEU A 81 -10.55 -15.72 -5.03
C LEU A 81 -12.06 -15.57 -5.18
N GLN A 82 -12.61 -14.42 -4.78
CA GLN A 82 -14.04 -14.13 -4.92
C GLN A 82 -14.43 -13.79 -6.35
N ARG A 83 -13.56 -13.10 -7.08
CA ARG A 83 -13.76 -12.65 -8.46
C ARG A 83 -12.47 -12.83 -9.27
N PRO A 84 -12.28 -13.99 -9.93
CA PRO A 84 -11.06 -14.29 -10.68
C PRO A 84 -10.76 -13.33 -11.83
N ASP A 85 -11.77 -12.62 -12.33
CA ASP A 85 -11.68 -11.60 -13.39
C ASP A 85 -11.70 -10.16 -12.83
N ALA A 86 -11.39 -9.97 -11.55
CA ALA A 86 -11.32 -8.65 -10.92
C ALA A 86 -10.44 -7.69 -11.72
N THR A 87 -11.01 -6.55 -12.09
CA THR A 87 -10.29 -5.46 -12.76
C THR A 87 -9.41 -4.71 -11.76
N VAL A 88 -8.48 -3.88 -12.25
CA VAL A 88 -7.67 -3.02 -11.38
C VAL A 88 -8.54 -2.10 -10.51
N SER A 89 -9.65 -1.59 -11.04
CA SER A 89 -10.60 -0.80 -10.25
C SER A 89 -11.25 -1.64 -9.15
N ASP A 90 -11.65 -2.88 -9.43
CA ASP A 90 -12.21 -3.77 -8.41
C ASP A 90 -11.19 -4.05 -7.29
N LEU A 91 -9.90 -4.16 -7.62
CA LEU A 91 -8.83 -4.32 -6.62
C LEU A 91 -8.66 -3.06 -5.77
N VAL A 92 -8.75 -1.86 -6.36
CA VAL A 92 -8.71 -0.59 -5.62
C VAL A 92 -9.91 -0.48 -4.68
N ASP A 93 -11.12 -0.83 -5.15
CA ASP A 93 -12.32 -0.81 -4.32
C ASP A 93 -12.21 -1.78 -3.14
N ALA A 94 -11.66 -2.98 -3.37
CA ALA A 94 -11.38 -3.94 -2.30
C ALA A 94 -10.34 -3.38 -1.30
N PHE A 95 -9.27 -2.78 -1.78
CA PHE A 95 -8.24 -2.16 -0.94
C PHE A 95 -8.81 -1.05 -0.05
N ILE A 96 -9.58 -0.12 -0.63
CA ILE A 96 -10.24 0.97 0.12
C ILE A 96 -11.22 0.39 1.14
N PHE A 97 -12.01 -0.62 0.76
CA PHE A 97 -12.94 -1.26 1.68
C PHE A 97 -12.22 -1.83 2.92
N TYR A 98 -11.10 -2.53 2.74
CA TYR A 98 -10.35 -3.08 3.87
C TYR A 98 -9.67 -1.98 4.70
N TYR A 99 -9.14 -0.95 4.06
CA TYR A 99 -8.50 0.19 4.71
C TYR A 99 -9.49 1.00 5.57
N ASP A 100 -10.64 1.37 5.03
CA ASP A 100 -11.63 2.21 5.71
C ASP A 100 -12.36 1.49 6.85
N ASN A 101 -12.50 0.17 6.75
CA ASN A 101 -13.22 -0.62 7.76
C ASN A 101 -12.31 -1.19 8.84
N ASP A 102 -11.02 -0.79 8.88
CA ASP A 102 -10.01 -1.31 9.79
C ASP A 102 -10.09 -2.85 9.87
N ALA A 103 -10.28 -3.48 8.69
CA ALA A 103 -10.72 -4.88 8.59
C ALA A 103 -9.65 -5.86 9.08
N TYR A 104 -8.48 -5.35 9.46
CA TYR A 104 -7.53 -5.97 10.36
C TYR A 104 -7.49 -5.13 11.65
N VAL A 105 -8.26 -5.55 12.65
CA VAL A 105 -8.15 -4.94 13.99
C VAL A 105 -6.71 -5.08 14.47
N ASP A 106 -6.02 -3.95 14.57
CA ASP A 106 -4.75 -3.86 15.28
C ASP A 106 -5.04 -3.68 16.78
N TRP A 107 -4.53 -4.62 17.59
CA TRP A 107 -4.66 -4.58 19.05
C TRP A 107 -3.38 -4.10 19.74
N SER A 108 -2.42 -3.54 18.99
CA SER A 108 -1.16 -3.05 19.53
C SER A 108 -1.28 -1.75 20.34
#